data_AF-A0AAN8FWE6-F1
#
_entry.id   AF-A0AAN8FWE6-F1
#
_cell.length_a   1.000
_cell.length_b   1.000
_cell.length_c   1.000
_cell.angle_alpha   90.00
_cell.angle_beta   90.00
_cell.angle_gamma   90.00
#
_symmetry.space_group_name_H-M   'P 1'
#
loop_
_entity.id
_entity.type
_entity.pdbx_description
1 polymer ?
#
loop_
_entity_poly.entity_id
_entity_poly.type
_entity_poly.pdbx_seq_one_letter_code
_entity_poly.pdbx_strand_id
1 'polypeptide(L)'
;IPASDGREGSFEFYKTLLETLRKQFVGDVSLKGAFFNVKNTEFIYALQNDAKIASVSAVLVLLCFLLYSRSFLYTLIIMIIIFLSMGVAFFCYTVVLRITFFPSLNLLVLVLMIAVGADDAFLLLVYYRRFRKAKEEPYHIGDPYVPLYKERDRMIRAIRCSLRHSLASMFVTSATTAVAFISNLSSEIIVLRYD
;
A
#
# COMPACT_ATOMS: atom_id res chain seq x y z
N ILE A 1 29.62 -8.41 25.85
CA ILE A 1 29.43 -6.95 25.69
C ILE A 1 27.92 -6.75 25.61
N PRO A 2 27.30 -6.08 26.60
CA PRO A 2 25.85 -6.09 26.74
C PRO A 2 25.18 -5.45 25.52
N ALA A 3 24.01 -5.97 25.16
CA ALA A 3 23.18 -5.43 24.10
C ALA A 3 22.91 -3.94 24.36
N SER A 4 23.02 -3.13 23.30
CA SER A 4 22.73 -1.70 23.35
C SER A 4 21.28 -1.52 23.79
N ASP A 5 21.10 -1.11 25.04
CA ASP A 5 19.85 -0.62 25.58
C ASP A 5 19.44 0.54 24.68
N GLY A 6 18.27 0.46 24.02
CA GLY A 6 17.83 1.29 22.88
C GLY A 6 17.67 2.79 23.14
N ARG A 7 18.42 3.36 24.08
CA ARG A 7 18.54 4.79 24.34
C ARG A 7 19.27 5.46 23.18
N GLU A 8 18.69 6.52 22.62
CA GLU A 8 19.22 7.34 21.51
C GLU A 8 20.71 7.72 21.69
N GLY A 9 21.17 7.91 22.94
CA GLY A 9 22.57 8.23 23.23
C GLY A 9 23.57 7.13 22.86
N SER A 10 23.16 5.87 22.79
CA SER A 10 24.04 4.76 22.37
C SER A 10 24.33 4.78 20.87
N PHE A 11 23.32 5.16 20.07
CA PHE A 11 23.40 5.23 18.62
C PHE A 11 24.28 6.39 18.14
N GLU A 12 24.08 7.58 18.72
CA GLU A 12 24.95 8.75 18.54
C GLU A 12 26.41 8.41 18.86
N PHE A 13 26.65 7.75 20.00
CA PHE A 13 28.00 7.33 20.40
C PHE A 13 28.66 6.40 19.36
N TYR A 14 27.94 5.38 18.87
CA TYR A 14 28.47 4.49 17.85
C TYR A 14 28.72 5.19 16.50
N LYS A 15 27.89 6.15 16.11
CA LYS A 15 28.12 6.99 14.93
C LYS A 15 29.37 7.85 15.07
N THR A 16 29.53 8.55 16.19
CA THR A 16 30.72 9.37 16.46
C THR A 16 31.98 8.51 16.50
N LEU A 17 31.91 7.31 17.07
CA LEU A 17 33.02 6.36 17.11
C LEU A 17 33.38 5.84 15.71
N LEU A 18 32.38 5.51 14.88
CA LEU A 18 32.58 5.13 13.48
C LEU A 18 33.23 6.26 12.68
N GLU A 19 32.76 7.49 12.83
CA GLU A 19 33.34 8.65 12.14
C GLU A 19 34.77 8.94 12.58
N THR A 20 35.07 8.79 13.87
CA THR A 20 36.42 8.96 14.41
C THR A 20 37.36 7.89 13.88
N LEU A 21 36.94 6.61 13.88
CA LEU A 21 37.70 5.52 13.27
C LEU A 21 37.89 5.75 11.76
N ARG A 22 36.86 6.18 11.05
CA ARG A 22 36.94 6.46 9.61
C ARG A 22 37.94 7.58 9.30
N LYS A 23 38.01 8.63 10.13
CA LYS A 23 38.98 9.73 10.00
C LYS A 23 40.40 9.31 10.35
N GLN A 24 40.57 8.35 11.26
CA GLN A 24 41.89 7.89 11.73
C GLN A 24 42.52 6.87 10.77
N PHE A 25 41.73 6.16 9.98
CA PHE A 25 42.16 5.14 9.01
C PHE A 25 42.10 5.63 7.54
N VAL A 26 42.60 6.84 7.24
CA VAL A 26 42.66 7.42 5.87
C VAL A 26 44.05 7.24 5.24
N GLY A 27 44.68 6.08 5.46
CA GLY A 27 46.00 5.71 4.92
C GLY A 27 46.00 4.36 4.20
N ASP A 28 47.06 3.56 4.32
CA ASP A 28 47.20 2.23 3.67
C ASP A 28 46.12 1.21 4.05
N VAL A 29 45.41 1.43 5.16
CA VAL A 29 44.37 0.52 5.65
C VAL A 29 43.02 1.23 5.61
N SER A 30 42.18 0.83 4.65
CA SER A 30 40.81 1.32 4.52
C SER A 30 39.86 0.51 5.41
N LEU A 31 39.15 1.19 6.31
CA LEU A 31 38.09 0.58 7.12
C LEU A 31 36.90 0.20 6.22
N LYS A 32 36.77 -1.09 5.90
CA LYS A 32 35.64 -1.61 5.10
C LYS A 32 34.37 -1.88 5.91
N GLY A 33 34.47 -2.02 7.23
CA GLY A 33 33.30 -2.20 8.08
C GLY A 33 33.66 -2.37 9.55
N ALA A 34 32.75 -1.93 10.42
CA ALA A 34 32.82 -2.14 11.86
C ALA A 34 31.54 -2.86 12.31
N PHE A 35 31.68 -3.95 13.06
CA PHE A 35 30.54 -4.68 13.59
C PHE A 35 30.16 -4.11 14.95
N PHE A 36 29.10 -3.30 14.97
CA PHE A 36 28.49 -2.84 16.21
C PHE A 36 27.15 -3.56 16.41
N ASN A 37 26.84 -3.95 17.65
CA ASN A 37 25.59 -4.64 18.01
C ASN A 37 24.36 -3.71 18.03
N VAL A 38 24.32 -2.72 17.13
CA VAL A 38 23.27 -1.71 16.93
C VAL A 38 22.51 -1.94 15.61
N LYS A 39 22.61 -3.15 15.03
CA LYS A 39 21.95 -3.49 13.76
C LYS A 39 20.44 -3.30 13.79
N ASN A 40 19.79 -3.64 14.90
CA ASN A 40 18.33 -3.52 15.01
C ASN A 40 17.88 -2.05 15.05
N THR A 41 18.59 -1.20 15.79
CA THR A 41 18.33 0.24 15.84
C THR A 41 18.62 0.94 14.51
N GLU A 42 19.72 0.59 13.82
CA GLU A 42 19.99 1.07 12.45
C GLU A 42 18.87 0.64 11.49
N PHE A 43 18.42 -0.62 11.58
CA PHE A 43 17.37 -1.15 10.72
C PHE A 43 16.02 -0.45 10.95
N ILE A 44 15.61 -0.21 12.20
CA ILE A 44 14.38 0.55 12.50
C ILE A 44 14.49 2.01 12.04
N TYR A 45 15.64 2.63 12.23
CA TYR A 45 15.86 4.01 11.78
C TYR A 45 15.81 4.13 10.26
N ALA A 46 16.45 3.20 9.54
CA ALA A 46 16.38 3.12 8.09
C ALA A 46 14.94 2.86 7.61
N LEU A 47 14.22 1.94 8.25
CA LEU A 47 12.82 1.63 7.91
C LEU A 47 11.90 2.84 8.10
N GLN A 48 12.11 3.62 9.17
CA GLN A 48 11.33 4.84 9.40
C GLN A 48 11.61 5.91 8.34
N ASN A 49 12.87 6.03 7.90
CA ASN A 49 13.24 6.95 6.83
C ASN A 49 12.61 6.52 5.48
N ASP A 50 12.66 5.23 5.16
CA ASP A 50 12.06 4.67 3.95
C ASP A 50 10.52 4.83 3.97
N ALA A 51 9.89 4.63 5.13
CA ALA A 51 8.45 4.85 5.29
C ALA A 51 8.04 6.31 5.03
N LYS A 52 8.87 7.29 5.42
CA LYS A 52 8.64 8.71 5.09
C LYS A 52 8.68 8.93 3.58
N ILE A 53 9.69 8.41 2.90
CA ILE A 53 9.82 8.54 1.43
C ILE A 53 8.64 7.87 0.72
N ALA A 54 8.25 6.67 1.17
CA ALA A 54 7.08 5.95 0.66
C ALA A 54 5.78 6.74 0.88
N SER A 55 5.60 7.38 2.03
CA SER A 55 4.42 8.21 2.32
C SER A 55 4.31 9.42 1.37
N VAL A 56 5.44 10.07 1.06
CA VAL A 56 5.48 11.19 0.10
C VAL A 56 5.09 10.70 -1.30
N SER A 57 5.58 9.53 -1.72
CA SER A 57 5.20 8.92 -2.99
C SER A 57 3.70 8.61 -3.06
N ALA A 58 3.13 8.01 -2.00
CA ALA A 58 1.71 7.70 -1.92
C ALA A 58 0.83 8.96 -2.01
N VAL A 59 1.22 10.06 -1.36
CA VAL A 59 0.51 11.35 -1.44
C VAL A 59 0.55 11.90 -2.87
N LEU A 60 1.68 11.81 -3.56
CA LEU A 60 1.83 12.27 -4.93
C LEU A 60 0.92 11.47 -5.87
N VAL A 61 0.91 10.14 -5.76
CA VAL A 61 0.03 9.26 -6.55
C VAL A 61 -1.45 9.58 -6.26
N LEU A 62 -1.81 9.78 -4.99
CA LEU A 62 -3.17 10.14 -4.59
C LEU A 62 -3.57 11.51 -5.17
N LEU A 63 -2.67 12.48 -5.18
CA LEU A 63 -2.90 13.80 -5.78
C LEU A 63 -3.06 13.71 -7.30
N CYS A 64 -2.23 12.94 -7.99
CA CYS A 64 -2.42 12.65 -9.42
C CYS A 64 -3.75 11.95 -9.68
N PHE A 65 -4.14 10.99 -8.84
CA PHE A 65 -5.41 10.31 -8.92
C PHE A 65 -6.60 11.24 -8.68
N LEU A 66 -6.48 12.16 -7.73
CA LEU A 66 -7.47 13.20 -7.42
C LEU A 66 -7.69 14.13 -8.61
N LEU A 67 -6.60 14.62 -9.21
CA LEU A 67 -6.64 15.44 -10.42
C LEU A 67 -7.24 14.65 -11.60
N TYR A 68 -6.90 13.37 -11.73
CA TYR A 68 -7.42 12.51 -12.79
C TYR A 68 -8.92 12.23 -12.64
N SER A 69 -9.40 11.97 -11.42
CA SER A 69 -10.79 11.63 -11.13
C SER A 69 -11.75 12.81 -11.33
N ARG A 70 -11.28 14.06 -11.18
CA ARG A 70 -12.10 15.28 -11.22
C ARG A 70 -13.31 15.24 -10.25
N SER A 71 -13.28 14.36 -9.25
CA SER A 71 -14.31 14.21 -8.23
C SER A 71 -13.69 13.89 -6.87
N PHE A 72 -13.70 14.86 -5.97
CA PHE A 72 -13.15 14.75 -4.61
C PHE A 72 -13.91 13.74 -3.74
N LEU A 73 -15.23 13.64 -3.91
CA LEU A 73 -16.05 12.69 -3.14
C LEU A 73 -15.70 11.24 -3.45
N TYR A 74 -15.48 10.92 -4.73
CA TYR A 74 -15.12 9.57 -5.14
C TYR A 74 -13.79 9.11 -4.53
N THR A 75 -12.78 9.98 -4.55
CA THR A 75 -11.48 9.69 -3.95
C THR A 75 -11.55 9.58 -2.43
N LEU A 76 -12.38 10.40 -1.77
CA LEU A 76 -12.58 10.34 -0.32
C LEU A 76 -13.25 9.01 0.09
N ILE A 77 -14.27 8.57 -0.65
CA ILE A 77 -14.93 7.28 -0.41
C ILE A 77 -13.93 6.13 -0.55
N ILE A 78 -13.12 6.11 -1.61
CA ILE A 78 -12.09 5.08 -1.80
C ILE A 78 -11.07 5.08 -0.67
N MET A 79 -10.61 6.26 -0.25
CA MET A 79 -9.64 6.37 0.83
C MET A 79 -10.19 5.80 2.15
N ILE A 80 -11.47 6.08 2.47
CA ILE A 80 -12.16 5.48 3.62
C ILE A 80 -12.26 3.96 3.48
N ILE A 81 -12.60 3.45 2.28
CA ILE A 81 -12.70 2.00 2.04
C ILE A 81 -11.34 1.32 2.27
N ILE A 82 -10.25 1.86 1.72
CA ILE A 82 -8.90 1.29 1.90
C ILE A 82 -8.49 1.33 3.37
N PHE A 83 -8.71 2.46 4.06
CA PHE A 83 -8.37 2.60 5.48
C PHE A 83 -9.18 1.65 6.37
N LEU A 84 -10.48 1.53 6.12
CA LEU A 84 -11.34 0.60 6.86
C LEU A 84 -10.95 -0.85 6.59
N SER A 85 -10.63 -1.21 5.34
CA SER A 85 -10.15 -2.55 4.98
C SER A 85 -8.85 -2.90 5.72
N MET A 86 -7.92 -1.95 5.82
CA MET A 86 -6.69 -2.13 6.58
C MET A 86 -6.97 -2.27 8.08
N GLY A 87 -7.88 -1.46 8.64
CA GLY A 87 -8.31 -1.56 10.04
C GLY A 87 -8.92 -2.92 10.38
N VAL A 88 -9.79 -3.44 9.50
CA VAL A 88 -10.38 -4.79 9.66
C VAL A 88 -9.32 -5.87 9.55
N ALA A 89 -8.34 -5.74 8.63
CA ALA A 89 -7.23 -6.67 8.53
C ALA A 89 -6.35 -6.68 9.79
N PHE A 90 -6.05 -5.50 10.35
CA PHE A 90 -5.30 -5.37 11.60
C PHE A 90 -6.08 -5.92 12.80
N PHE A 91 -7.39 -5.70 12.84
CA PHE A 91 -8.26 -6.29 13.86
C PHE A 91 -8.26 -7.82 13.77
N CYS A 92 -8.36 -8.39 12.57
CA CYS A 92 -8.26 -9.83 12.36
C CYS A 92 -6.89 -10.36 12.80
N TYR A 93 -5.81 -9.67 12.42
CA TYR A 93 -4.44 -10.02 12.80
C TYR A 93 -4.22 -10.05 14.33
N THR A 94 -4.70 -9.03 15.03
CA THR A 94 -4.50 -8.90 16.48
C THR A 94 -5.48 -9.73 17.30
N VAL A 95 -6.76 -9.79 16.92
CA VAL A 95 -7.82 -10.43 17.72
C VAL A 95 -8.01 -11.91 17.38
N VAL A 96 -8.01 -12.26 16.08
CA VAL A 96 -8.26 -13.63 15.63
C VAL A 96 -6.98 -14.46 15.71
N LEU A 97 -5.86 -13.94 15.20
CA LEU A 97 -4.59 -14.66 15.19
C LEU A 97 -3.78 -14.48 16.49
N ARG A 98 -4.15 -13.53 17.37
CA ARG A 98 -3.49 -13.25 18.66
C ARG A 98 -1.99 -13.05 18.58
N ILE A 99 -1.50 -12.52 17.45
CA ILE A 99 -0.07 -12.24 17.28
C ILE A 99 0.21 -10.85 17.86
N THR A 100 0.98 -10.81 18.96
CA THR A 100 1.34 -9.56 19.65
C THR A 100 2.60 -8.91 19.08
N PHE A 101 3.40 -9.66 18.32
CA PHE A 101 4.62 -9.17 17.69
C PHE A 101 4.29 -8.59 16.31
N PHE A 102 4.79 -7.39 16.00
CA PHE A 102 4.62 -6.77 14.68
C PHE A 102 5.97 -6.73 13.96
N PRO A 103 6.34 -7.79 13.21
CA PRO A 103 7.54 -7.79 12.39
C PRO A 103 7.58 -6.61 11.43
N SER A 104 8.78 -6.11 11.14
CA SER A 104 9.03 -5.10 10.11
C SER A 104 8.51 -5.49 8.72
N LEU A 105 8.40 -6.81 8.44
CA LEU A 105 7.78 -7.34 7.23
C LEU A 105 6.29 -6.99 7.10
N ASN A 106 5.55 -6.84 8.21
CA ASN A 106 4.14 -6.46 8.15
C ASN A 106 3.97 -5.01 7.66
N LEU A 107 4.96 -4.15 7.90
CA LEU A 107 4.96 -2.79 7.35
C LEU A 107 5.14 -2.79 5.83
N LEU A 108 5.94 -3.71 5.28
CA LEU A 108 6.06 -3.92 3.84
C LEU A 108 4.73 -4.39 3.23
N VAL A 109 4.05 -5.35 3.88
CA VAL A 109 2.73 -5.84 3.45
C VAL A 109 1.70 -4.71 3.47
N LEU A 110 1.75 -3.84 4.48
CA LEU A 110 0.88 -2.66 4.59
C LEU A 110 1.07 -1.69 3.41
N VAL A 111 2.32 -1.38 3.06
CA VAL A 111 2.64 -0.51 1.91
C VAL A 111 2.18 -1.14 0.61
N LEU A 112 2.41 -2.45 0.42
CA LEU A 112 1.96 -3.16 -0.78
C LEU A 112 0.43 -3.17 -0.89
N MET A 113 -0.29 -3.36 0.21
CA MET A 113 -1.75 -3.39 0.21
C MET A 113 -2.33 -2.04 -0.26
N ILE A 114 -1.76 -0.92 0.17
CA ILE A 114 -2.14 0.42 -0.30
C ILE A 114 -1.91 0.54 -1.82
N ALA A 115 -0.77 0.04 -2.33
CA ALA A 115 -0.45 0.12 -3.75
C ALA A 115 -1.45 -0.68 -4.61
N VAL A 116 -1.74 -1.93 -4.24
CA VAL A 116 -2.72 -2.78 -4.96
C VAL A 116 -4.13 -2.21 -4.85
N GLY A 117 -4.54 -1.74 -3.66
CA GLY A 117 -5.86 -1.15 -3.46
C GLY A 117 -6.08 0.14 -4.25
N ALA A 118 -5.04 0.96 -4.43
CA ALA A 118 -5.10 2.14 -5.28
C ALA A 118 -5.20 1.80 -6.77
N ASP A 119 -4.50 0.77 -7.24
CA ASP A 119 -4.58 0.28 -8.63
C ASP A 119 -6.00 -0.22 -8.97
N ASP A 120 -6.60 -1.03 -8.08
CA ASP A 120 -7.97 -1.48 -8.22
C ASP A 120 -8.95 -0.28 -8.27
N ALA A 121 -8.80 0.69 -7.36
CA ALA A 121 -9.64 1.88 -7.36
C ALA A 121 -9.53 2.72 -8.64
N PHE A 122 -8.35 2.76 -9.25
CA PHE A 122 -8.10 3.40 -10.55
C PHE A 122 -8.75 2.63 -11.69
N LEU A 123 -8.61 1.30 -11.71
CA LEU A 123 -9.24 0.44 -12.70
C LEU A 123 -10.76 0.61 -12.70
N LEU A 124 -11.40 0.67 -11.52
CA LEU A 124 -12.85 0.90 -11.40
C LEU A 124 -13.28 2.20 -12.08
N LEU A 125 -12.50 3.27 -11.86
CA LEU A 125 -12.77 4.60 -12.39
C LEU A 125 -12.64 4.64 -13.92
N VAL A 126 -11.64 3.96 -14.47
CA VAL A 126 -11.41 3.85 -15.93
C VAL A 126 -12.57 3.11 -16.59
N TYR A 127 -12.96 1.95 -16.05
CA TYR A 127 -14.08 1.17 -16.59
C TYR A 127 -15.40 1.94 -16.48
N TYR A 128 -15.68 2.57 -15.34
CA TYR A 128 -16.88 3.38 -15.16
C TYR A 128 -16.95 4.51 -16.21
N ARG A 129 -15.84 5.24 -16.44
CA ARG A 129 -15.80 6.29 -17.48
C ARG A 129 -15.95 5.74 -18.88
N ARG A 130 -15.37 4.58 -19.19
CA ARG A 130 -15.49 3.94 -20.51
C ARG A 130 -16.95 3.57 -20.80
N PHE A 131 -17.64 2.96 -19.86
CA PHE A 131 -19.05 2.60 -20.00
C PHE A 131 -19.98 3.82 -20.02
N ARG A 132 -19.62 4.91 -19.34
CA ARG A 132 -20.37 6.17 -19.42
C ARG A 132 -20.27 6.80 -20.82
N LYS A 133 -19.06 6.92 -21.36
CA LYS A 133 -18.82 7.47 -22.71
C LYS A 133 -19.43 6.63 -23.83
N ALA A 134 -19.33 5.30 -23.73
CA ALA A 134 -19.88 4.39 -24.74
C ALA A 134 -21.43 4.40 -24.82
N LYS A 135 -22.12 5.05 -23.88
CA LYS A 135 -23.58 5.19 -23.86
C LYS A 135 -24.07 6.63 -24.00
N GLU A 136 -23.18 7.61 -24.11
CA GLU A 136 -23.45 9.00 -24.47
C GLU A 136 -23.46 9.18 -26.01
N GLU A 137 -23.86 8.16 -26.79
CA GLU A 137 -24.14 8.34 -28.22
C GLU A 137 -25.17 9.49 -28.39
N PRO A 138 -24.90 10.45 -29.29
CA PRO A 138 -25.74 11.64 -29.42
C PRO A 138 -27.16 11.23 -29.78
N TYR A 139 -28.14 11.76 -29.04
CA TYR A 139 -29.55 11.58 -29.34
C TYR A 139 -29.80 11.94 -30.81
N HIS A 140 -30.17 10.95 -31.62
CA HIS A 140 -30.54 11.19 -33.00
C HIS A 140 -32.01 11.60 -33.03
N ILE A 141 -32.33 12.64 -33.82
CA ILE A 141 -33.71 13.09 -34.04
C ILE A 141 -34.48 11.93 -34.69
N GLY A 142 -35.33 11.27 -33.91
CA GLY A 142 -36.03 10.03 -34.31
C GLY A 142 -36.06 8.95 -33.21
N ASP A 143 -35.22 9.06 -32.18
CA ASP A 143 -35.21 8.12 -31.05
C ASP A 143 -36.43 8.34 -30.11
N PRO A 144 -36.98 7.27 -29.49
CA PRO A 144 -38.10 7.40 -28.57
C PRO A 144 -37.75 8.31 -27.40
N TYR A 145 -38.58 9.30 -27.07
CA TYR A 145 -38.41 10.14 -25.87
C TYR A 145 -38.37 9.25 -24.63
N VAL A 146 -37.25 9.28 -23.91
CA VAL A 146 -37.05 8.40 -22.77
C VAL A 146 -37.25 9.20 -21.47
N PRO A 147 -38.34 8.97 -20.72
CA PRO A 147 -38.65 9.77 -19.53
C PRO A 147 -37.62 9.59 -18.41
N LEU A 148 -37.49 10.60 -17.55
CA LEU A 148 -36.48 10.72 -16.49
C LEU A 148 -36.39 9.49 -15.55
N TYR A 149 -37.51 8.79 -15.29
CA TYR A 149 -37.52 7.57 -14.46
C TYR A 149 -36.74 6.42 -15.12
N LYS A 150 -36.72 6.37 -16.45
CA LYS A 150 -36.03 5.35 -17.25
C LYS A 150 -34.53 5.68 -17.43
N GLU A 151 -34.10 6.88 -17.05
CA GLU A 151 -32.68 7.24 -16.92
C GLU A 151 -32.03 6.61 -15.69
N ARG A 152 -32.71 6.58 -14.55
CA ARG A 152 -32.21 5.89 -13.35
C ARG A 152 -31.97 4.41 -13.63
N ASP A 153 -32.90 3.75 -14.31
CA ASP A 153 -32.73 2.35 -14.72
C ASP A 153 -31.58 2.15 -15.72
N ARG A 154 -31.30 3.15 -16.57
CA ARG A 154 -30.15 3.13 -17.47
C ARG A 154 -28.83 3.29 -16.70
N MET A 155 -28.79 4.18 -15.71
CA MET A 155 -27.64 4.35 -14.82
C MET A 155 -27.38 3.09 -13.99
N ILE A 156 -28.41 2.51 -13.38
CA ILE A 156 -28.30 1.26 -12.60
C ILE A 156 -27.79 0.12 -13.48
N ARG A 157 -28.31 -0.03 -14.71
CA ARG A 157 -27.82 -1.03 -15.66
C ARG A 157 -26.39 -0.76 -16.11
N ALA A 158 -26.02 0.51 -16.36
CA ALA A 158 -24.66 0.89 -16.73
C ALA A 158 -23.67 0.58 -15.61
N ILE A 159 -23.98 0.98 -14.38
CA ILE A 159 -23.19 0.67 -13.19
C ILE A 159 -23.08 -0.84 -13.01
N ARG A 160 -24.18 -1.59 -13.09
CA ARG A 160 -24.16 -3.06 -12.93
C ARG A 160 -23.27 -3.73 -13.99
N CYS A 161 -23.36 -3.32 -15.25
CA CYS A 161 -22.51 -3.87 -16.31
C CYS A 161 -21.04 -3.50 -16.12
N SER A 162 -20.74 -2.24 -15.80
CA SER A 162 -19.35 -1.81 -15.56
C SER A 162 -18.75 -2.46 -14.33
N LEU A 163 -19.53 -2.61 -13.27
CA LEU A 163 -19.13 -3.19 -12.00
C LEU A 163 -18.89 -4.70 -12.15
N ARG A 164 -19.78 -5.45 -12.84
CA ARG A 164 -19.53 -6.88 -13.13
C ARG A 164 -18.26 -7.06 -13.96
N HIS A 165 -18.06 -6.17 -14.93
CA HIS A 165 -16.84 -5.99 -15.72
C HIS A 165 -15.58 -5.95 -14.86
N SER A 166 -15.52 -4.87 -14.09
CA SER A 166 -14.40 -4.46 -13.26
C SER A 166 -14.13 -5.42 -12.11
N LEU A 167 -15.18 -5.88 -11.42
CA LEU A 167 -15.06 -6.77 -10.27
C LEU A 167 -14.49 -8.13 -10.64
N ALA A 168 -14.84 -8.67 -11.81
CA ALA A 168 -14.25 -9.92 -12.26
C ALA A 168 -12.72 -9.80 -12.40
N SER A 169 -12.25 -8.68 -12.98
CA SER A 169 -10.82 -8.41 -13.13
C SER A 169 -10.13 -8.20 -11.78
N MET A 170 -10.68 -7.34 -10.93
CA MET A 170 -10.12 -7.04 -9.59
C MET A 170 -10.08 -8.27 -8.69
N PHE A 171 -11.11 -9.11 -8.76
CA PHE A 171 -11.15 -10.35 -8.00
C PHE A 171 -10.02 -11.29 -8.40
N VAL A 172 -9.76 -11.44 -9.71
CA VAL A 172 -8.65 -12.28 -10.19
C VAL A 172 -7.30 -11.72 -9.73
N THR A 173 -7.10 -10.40 -9.83
CA THR A 173 -5.88 -9.75 -9.34
C THR A 173 -5.68 -9.97 -7.84
N SER A 174 -6.68 -9.62 -7.04
CA SER A 174 -6.66 -9.77 -5.58
C SER A 174 -6.49 -11.23 -5.14
N ALA A 175 -7.17 -12.18 -5.78
CA ALA A 175 -7.03 -13.60 -5.49
C ALA A 175 -5.63 -14.10 -5.82
N THR A 176 -5.05 -13.67 -6.94
CA THR A 176 -3.68 -14.05 -7.32
C THR A 176 -2.66 -13.49 -6.31
N THR A 177 -2.80 -12.23 -5.89
CA THR A 177 -1.95 -11.63 -4.86
C THR A 177 -2.10 -12.36 -3.52
N ALA A 178 -3.33 -12.66 -3.09
CA ALA A 178 -3.60 -13.39 -1.85
C ALA A 178 -3.02 -14.81 -1.88
N VAL A 179 -3.18 -15.54 -2.98
CA VAL A 179 -2.60 -16.88 -3.17
C VAL A 179 -1.08 -16.82 -3.14
N ALA A 180 -0.45 -15.81 -3.75
CA ALA A 180 0.99 -15.62 -3.67
C ALA A 180 1.47 -15.39 -2.22
N PHE A 181 0.73 -14.59 -1.44
CA PHE A 181 1.03 -14.40 -0.02
C PHE A 181 0.83 -15.66 0.82
N ILE A 182 -0.28 -16.37 0.64
CA ILE A 182 -0.55 -17.62 1.35
C ILE A 182 0.46 -18.70 0.98
N SER A 183 0.86 -18.78 -0.30
CA SER A 183 1.91 -19.68 -0.77
C SER A 183 3.26 -19.35 -0.12
N ASN A 184 3.63 -18.08 -0.03
CA ASN A 184 4.83 -17.65 0.69
C ASN A 184 4.76 -17.96 2.20
N LEU A 185 3.57 -17.83 2.82
CA LEU A 185 3.35 -18.23 4.22
C LEU A 185 3.47 -19.74 4.43
N SER A 186 3.18 -20.56 3.41
CA SER A 186 3.31 -22.02 3.48
C SER A 186 4.77 -22.51 3.34
N SER A 187 5.69 -21.65 2.94
CA SER A 187 7.11 -22.01 2.80
C SER A 187 7.78 -22.14 4.17
N GLU A 188 8.70 -23.08 4.30
CA GLU A 188 9.40 -23.46 5.54
C GLU A 188 10.48 -22.45 5.99
N ILE A 189 10.31 -21.17 5.66
CA ILE A 189 11.20 -20.09 6.09
C ILE A 189 10.63 -19.50 7.38
N ILE A 190 11.29 -19.84 8.48
CA ILE A 190 10.96 -19.59 9.89
C ILE A 190 10.60 -18.11 10.22
N VAL A 191 11.00 -17.14 9.39
CA VAL A 191 10.78 -15.70 9.63
C VAL A 191 9.29 -15.29 9.62
N LEU A 192 8.38 -16.12 9.10
CA LEU A 192 6.93 -15.86 9.11
C LEU A 192 6.16 -16.70 10.13
N ARG A 193 6.80 -17.67 10.80
CA ARG A 193 6.08 -18.74 11.52
C ARG A 193 6.01 -18.58 13.03
N TYR A 194 6.77 -17.68 13.65
CA TYR A 194 6.63 -17.21 15.04
C TYR A 194 8.00 -16.66 15.48
N ASP A 195 8.01 -15.43 15.93
CA ASP A 195 8.64 -15.02 17.19
C ASP A 195 7.66 -14.05 17.87
#